data_AF-A0AAU3NZP8-F1
#
_entry.id   AF-A0AAU3NZP8-F1
#
_cell.length_a   1.000
_cell.length_b   1.000
_cell.length_c   1.000
_cell.angle_alpha   90.00
_cell.angle_beta   90.00
_cell.angle_gamma   90.00
#
_symmetry.space_group_name_H-M   'P 1'
#
loop_
_entity.id
_entity.type
_entity.pdbx_description
1 polymer ?
#
loop_
_entity_poly.entity_id
_entity_poly.type
_entity_poly.pdbx_seq_one_letter_code
_entity_poly.pdbx_strand_id
1 'polypeptide(L)'
;MTLLNESRTRRRRLGVAATAAGLLAALLMAAPAAATPDPGDAPAKAERLSKSAAADTRAAIANGDIPAQDEVVHSDNIEHLANIPKDVLPGINSDLAFQGKYAFAGNYDGFRIFDISNPKAPKTVAQVLCPGSQNDISVSGDLLFLSTDSSRSDNSCASTTQPATEKSSWEGMKVFDISDKKNPKYVAAVETACGSHTHTLVPEKKNVYVYVSSYSPSATFPDCQPPHDGISVIKVPRKAPEKAAMVNFPVLFPGEGPDGGGNPGGPTNPGVSKTTGCHDITVLPSKDLAAGACMGDGILFSIKDPENPKVIDQVEDNTNFAFWHSATFNQKADKVVFTDELGGGGAATCNEAVGPDRGADGIYAIVGKGDHRKLVFKNYFKIPRHQADTENCVAHNGSLIPVKGKDIMVQAWYQGGVSVWDFTDSSKPKEIGYFERGPLTTDTLQVGGAWSAYYYNGYIYSNDIAKGFDVLKLSDRRTDPAERVRTGELNVQTQPDYFD
;
A
#
# COMPACT_ATOMS: atom_id res chain seq x y z
N MET A 1 -53.16 17.25 -70.11
CA MET A 1 -52.81 16.52 -71.35
C MET A 1 -52.00 15.29 -70.96
N THR A 2 -52.63 14.11 -70.87
CA THR A 2 -52.53 13.03 -71.89
C THR A 2 -51.08 12.54 -72.08
N LEU A 3 -50.67 11.38 -71.50
CA LEU A 3 -50.78 9.99 -72.05
C LEU A 3 -49.83 9.82 -73.27
N LEU A 4 -48.86 8.89 -73.38
CA LEU A 4 -48.83 7.41 -73.29
C LEU A 4 -47.34 6.94 -73.46
N ASN A 5 -46.84 5.89 -72.78
CA ASN A 5 -46.70 4.46 -73.20
C ASN A 5 -45.63 4.25 -74.32
N GLU A 6 -44.69 3.30 -74.39
CA GLU A 6 -44.41 1.94 -73.88
C GLU A 6 -42.86 1.72 -73.91
N SER A 7 -42.20 0.74 -73.26
CA SER A 7 -42.20 -0.67 -73.69
C SER A 7 -41.34 -1.60 -72.81
N ARG A 8 -41.68 -2.88 -72.94
CA ARG A 8 -41.24 -4.14 -72.31
C ARG A 8 -39.71 -4.32 -72.18
N THR A 9 -39.25 -5.04 -71.13
CA THR A 9 -38.84 -6.47 -71.21
C THR A 9 -38.19 -7.03 -69.92
N ARG A 10 -38.29 -8.36 -69.82
CA ARG A 10 -37.93 -9.31 -68.75
C ARG A 10 -36.54 -9.14 -68.10
N ARG A 11 -36.52 -9.26 -66.76
CA ARG A 11 -35.37 -9.70 -65.96
C ARG A 11 -35.27 -11.23 -65.93
N ARG A 12 -34.08 -11.80 -66.16
CA ARG A 12 -33.42 -12.79 -65.27
C ARG A 12 -32.08 -13.32 -65.84
N ARG A 13 -31.07 -13.31 -64.96
CA ARG A 13 -29.92 -14.24 -64.78
C ARG A 13 -28.86 -14.23 -65.91
N LEU A 14 -27.55 -14.40 -65.72
CA LEU A 14 -26.70 -14.93 -64.64
C LEU A 14 -25.22 -14.64 -65.04
N GLY A 15 -24.31 -14.36 -64.09
CA GLY A 15 -22.82 -14.48 -64.21
C GLY A 15 -22.13 -13.51 -65.17
N VAL A 16 -20.89 -13.02 -64.97
CA VAL A 16 -19.71 -13.67 -64.38
C VAL A 16 -18.76 -12.63 -63.75
N ALA A 17 -18.27 -13.00 -62.57
CA ALA A 17 -17.00 -12.71 -61.89
C ALA A 17 -15.98 -11.71 -62.49
N ALA A 18 -15.53 -10.77 -61.65
CA ALA A 18 -14.11 -10.50 -61.35
C ALA A 18 -14.00 -9.45 -60.22
N THR A 19 -13.31 -9.80 -59.13
CA THR A 19 -12.39 -8.97 -58.30
C THR A 19 -12.39 -9.46 -56.85
N ALA A 20 -11.50 -10.41 -56.55
CA ALA A 20 -11.11 -10.76 -55.20
C ALA A 20 -9.57 -10.92 -55.19
N ALA A 21 -8.87 -9.80 -55.21
CA ALA A 21 -7.44 -9.70 -54.89
C ALA A 21 -7.10 -8.20 -54.75
N GLY A 22 -7.15 -7.67 -53.52
CA GLY A 22 -6.78 -6.28 -53.29
C GLY A 22 -7.18 -5.64 -51.96
N LEU A 23 -7.98 -6.31 -51.12
CA LEU A 23 -8.47 -5.71 -49.86
C LEU A 23 -8.19 -6.54 -48.59
N LEU A 24 -7.39 -7.61 -48.69
CA LEU A 24 -7.01 -8.43 -47.51
C LEU A 24 -5.57 -8.22 -47.00
N ALA A 25 -4.80 -7.30 -47.59
CA ALA A 25 -3.40 -7.06 -47.18
C ALA A 25 -3.18 -5.82 -46.30
N ALA A 26 -4.22 -5.03 -46.03
CA ALA A 26 -4.13 -3.81 -45.20
C ALA A 26 -4.92 -3.87 -43.88
N LEU A 27 -5.45 -5.04 -43.51
CA LEU A 27 -6.22 -5.25 -42.28
C LEU A 27 -5.54 -6.21 -41.28
N LEU A 28 -4.26 -6.55 -41.50
CA LEU A 28 -3.50 -7.50 -40.67
C LEU A 28 -2.22 -6.91 -40.06
N MET A 29 -2.03 -5.59 -40.08
CA MET A 29 -0.85 -4.92 -39.49
C MET A 29 -1.19 -3.78 -38.51
N ALA A 30 -2.46 -3.61 -38.12
CA ALA A 30 -2.81 -2.84 -36.94
C ALA A 30 -3.08 -3.83 -35.81
N ALA A 31 -2.01 -4.31 -35.17
CA ALA A 31 -2.17 -4.79 -33.81
C ALA A 31 -2.78 -3.63 -33.01
N PRO A 32 -3.82 -3.83 -32.18
CA PRO A 32 -4.15 -2.82 -31.20
C PRO A 32 -2.85 -2.57 -30.43
N ALA A 33 -2.43 -1.32 -30.33
CA ALA A 33 -1.46 -0.93 -29.31
C ALA A 33 -2.12 -1.29 -27.99
N ALA A 34 -1.88 -2.52 -27.51
CA ALA A 34 -2.21 -2.88 -26.17
C ALA A 34 -1.30 -1.98 -25.33
N ALA A 35 -1.90 -0.98 -24.67
CA ALA A 35 -1.20 -0.26 -23.63
C ALA A 35 -0.61 -1.32 -22.71
N THR A 36 0.72 -1.44 -22.68
CA THR A 36 1.39 -2.20 -21.63
C THR A 36 1.03 -1.48 -20.34
N PRO A 37 0.27 -2.10 -19.42
CA PRO A 37 -0.03 -1.48 -18.14
C PRO A 37 1.28 -1.10 -17.45
N ASP A 38 1.22 -0.02 -16.69
CA ASP A 38 2.27 0.35 -15.75
C ASP A 38 2.66 -0.89 -14.90
N PRO A 39 3.94 -1.16 -14.61
CA PRO A 39 4.33 -2.21 -13.66
C PRO A 39 3.54 -2.17 -12.33
N GLY A 40 3.01 -1.02 -11.90
CA GLY A 40 2.13 -0.88 -10.73
C GLY A 40 0.68 -1.39 -10.90
N ASP A 41 0.21 -1.61 -12.13
CA ASP A 41 -1.18 -2.03 -12.44
C ASP A 41 -1.37 -3.56 -12.50
N ALA A 42 -0.29 -4.34 -12.52
CA ALA A 42 -0.38 -5.79 -12.67
C ALA A 42 -0.23 -6.50 -11.31
N PRO A 43 -1.27 -7.17 -10.78
CA PRO A 43 -1.06 -8.09 -9.67
C PRO A 43 -0.01 -9.13 -10.06
N ALA A 44 0.88 -9.48 -9.12
CA ALA A 44 1.81 -10.58 -9.34
C ALA A 44 1.02 -11.81 -9.80
N LYS A 45 1.32 -12.31 -11.01
CA LYS A 45 0.57 -13.42 -11.59
C LYS A 45 0.72 -14.65 -10.70
N ALA A 46 -0.39 -15.31 -10.43
CA ALA A 46 -0.43 -16.58 -9.75
C ALA A 46 0.60 -17.56 -10.36
N GLU A 47 1.56 -18.02 -9.56
CA GLU A 47 2.64 -18.90 -10.00
C GLU A 47 2.31 -20.35 -9.61
N ARG A 48 2.12 -21.21 -10.60
CA ARG A 48 1.87 -22.63 -10.35
C ARG A 48 3.17 -23.28 -9.88
N LEU A 49 3.16 -23.82 -8.67
CA LEU A 49 4.32 -24.48 -8.09
C LEU A 49 4.55 -25.88 -8.64
N SER A 50 5.73 -26.43 -8.35
CA SER A 50 6.08 -27.81 -8.68
C SER A 50 5.14 -28.81 -7.98
N LYS A 51 4.98 -30.00 -8.57
CA LYS A 51 4.15 -31.06 -7.97
C LYS A 51 4.63 -31.49 -6.58
N SER A 52 5.94 -31.42 -6.33
CA SER A 52 6.54 -31.70 -5.02
C SER A 52 6.16 -30.62 -4.02
N ALA A 53 6.37 -29.33 -4.33
CA ALA A 53 6.00 -28.24 -3.43
C ALA A 53 4.51 -28.28 -3.06
N ALA A 54 3.63 -28.50 -4.03
CA ALA A 54 2.20 -28.66 -3.76
C ALA A 54 1.88 -29.90 -2.90
N ALA A 55 2.68 -30.98 -3.01
CA ALA A 55 2.52 -32.16 -2.15
C ALA A 55 3.01 -31.89 -0.72
N ASP A 56 4.10 -31.14 -0.58
CA ASP A 56 4.64 -30.71 0.71
C ASP A 56 3.63 -29.81 1.45
N THR A 57 3.00 -28.86 0.76
CA THR A 57 1.89 -28.06 1.32
C THR A 57 0.74 -28.94 1.81
N ARG A 58 0.28 -29.90 1.00
CA ARG A 58 -0.79 -30.82 1.42
C ARG A 58 -0.39 -31.71 2.59
N ALA A 59 0.88 -32.10 2.68
CA ALA A 59 1.41 -32.87 3.80
C ALA A 59 1.46 -32.04 5.08
N ALA A 60 1.93 -30.78 5.00
CA ALA A 60 1.95 -29.86 6.13
C ALA A 60 0.53 -29.61 6.68
N ILE A 61 -0.47 -29.42 5.80
CA ILE A 61 -1.89 -29.33 6.20
C ILE A 61 -2.34 -30.63 6.90
N ALA A 62 -2.03 -31.80 6.31
CA ALA A 62 -2.46 -33.08 6.86
C ALA A 62 -1.84 -33.40 8.24
N ASN A 63 -0.64 -32.88 8.50
CA ASN A 63 0.06 -33.01 9.79
C ASN A 63 -0.39 -31.96 10.82
N GLY A 64 -1.09 -30.90 10.39
CA GLY A 64 -1.45 -29.76 11.23
C GLY A 64 -0.30 -28.78 11.48
N ASP A 65 0.73 -28.80 10.63
CA ASP A 65 1.88 -27.87 10.69
C ASP A 65 1.48 -26.47 10.22
N ILE A 66 0.50 -26.40 9.31
CA ILE A 66 -0.14 -25.17 8.82
C ILE A 66 -1.67 -25.37 8.75
N PRO A 67 -2.47 -24.30 8.73
CA PRO A 67 -3.93 -24.41 8.63
C PRO A 67 -4.37 -24.96 7.28
N ALA A 68 -5.56 -25.57 7.23
CA ALA A 68 -6.15 -25.98 5.97
C ALA A 68 -6.48 -24.78 5.07
N GLN A 69 -6.71 -25.03 3.77
CA GLN A 69 -7.06 -23.99 2.81
C GLN A 69 -8.25 -23.16 3.31
N ASP A 70 -8.07 -21.83 3.37
CA ASP A 70 -9.03 -20.86 3.92
C ASP A 70 -9.46 -21.06 5.39
N GLU A 71 -8.82 -21.98 6.13
CA GLU A 71 -9.13 -22.21 7.54
C GLU A 71 -8.71 -20.99 8.37
N VAL A 72 -9.67 -20.42 9.10
CA VAL A 72 -9.40 -19.34 10.07
C VAL A 72 -8.84 -19.96 11.34
N VAL A 73 -7.62 -19.57 11.71
CA VAL A 73 -7.02 -19.91 13.00
C VAL A 73 -6.52 -18.64 13.68
N HIS A 74 -6.54 -18.63 15.01
CA HIS A 74 -6.12 -17.49 15.80
C HIS A 74 -5.77 -17.93 17.23
N SER A 75 -5.08 -17.08 17.96
CA SER A 75 -4.82 -17.28 19.39
C SER A 75 -6.08 -17.10 20.24
N ASP A 76 -6.10 -17.68 21.45
CA ASP A 76 -7.25 -17.64 22.39
C ASP A 76 -7.71 -16.22 22.78
N ASN A 77 -6.81 -15.24 22.70
CA ASN A 77 -7.08 -13.84 23.02
C ASN A 77 -7.59 -13.02 21.81
N ILE A 78 -7.75 -13.62 20.63
CA ILE A 78 -8.32 -12.98 19.46
C ILE A 78 -9.71 -13.58 19.16
N GLU A 79 -10.67 -12.72 18.80
CA GLU A 79 -11.98 -13.12 18.28
C GLU A 79 -12.18 -12.45 16.91
N HIS A 80 -12.48 -13.24 15.88
CA HIS A 80 -12.86 -12.72 14.57
C HIS A 80 -14.36 -12.37 14.57
N LEU A 81 -14.67 -11.06 14.60
CA LEU A 81 -16.03 -10.56 14.80
C LEU A 81 -16.84 -10.48 13.51
N ALA A 82 -16.21 -10.05 12.43
CA ALA A 82 -16.85 -9.85 11.14
C ALA A 82 -15.81 -9.89 10.02
N ASN A 83 -16.23 -10.45 8.88
CA ASN A 83 -15.57 -10.30 7.59
C ASN A 83 -16.61 -9.72 6.62
N ILE A 84 -16.28 -8.62 5.96
CA ILE A 84 -17.09 -8.03 4.90
C ILE A 84 -16.37 -8.28 3.57
N PRO A 85 -16.84 -9.21 2.73
CA PRO A 85 -16.22 -9.51 1.46
C PRO A 85 -16.13 -8.30 0.54
N LYS A 86 -15.24 -8.42 -0.45
CA LYS A 86 -15.18 -7.51 -1.59
C LYS A 86 -16.50 -7.55 -2.36
N ASP A 87 -16.81 -6.42 -3.00
CA ASP A 87 -18.07 -6.22 -3.71
C ASP A 87 -17.79 -5.56 -5.07
N VAL A 88 -18.18 -4.30 -5.26
CA VAL A 88 -18.07 -3.60 -6.56
C VAL A 88 -16.62 -3.32 -6.97
N LEU A 89 -15.70 -3.30 -6.00
CA LEU A 89 -14.27 -3.06 -6.21
C LEU A 89 -13.50 -4.40 -6.08
N PRO A 90 -13.29 -5.14 -7.18
CA PRO A 90 -12.59 -6.44 -7.16
C PRO A 90 -11.07 -6.33 -7.11
N GLY A 91 -10.48 -5.16 -7.34
CA GLY A 91 -9.04 -4.88 -7.32
C GLY A 91 -8.39 -5.12 -5.95
N ILE A 92 -7.07 -5.02 -5.86
CA ILE A 92 -6.32 -5.26 -4.61
C ILE A 92 -6.78 -4.26 -3.55
N ASN A 93 -7.09 -4.74 -2.34
CA ASN A 93 -7.33 -3.86 -1.19
C ASN A 93 -6.01 -3.28 -0.70
N SER A 94 -6.00 -1.99 -0.39
CA SER A 94 -4.82 -1.24 0.04
C SER A 94 -5.06 -0.59 1.41
N ASP A 95 -4.40 0.52 1.74
CA ASP A 95 -4.36 0.96 3.14
C ASP A 95 -5.71 1.41 3.74
N LEU A 96 -5.74 1.61 5.07
CA LEU A 96 -6.89 2.02 5.87
C LEU A 96 -6.67 3.37 6.57
N ALA A 97 -7.73 4.18 6.65
CA ALA A 97 -7.81 5.34 7.51
C ALA A 97 -9.11 5.33 8.34
N PHE A 98 -9.16 6.10 9.42
CA PHE A 98 -10.32 6.12 10.33
C PHE A 98 -10.75 7.53 10.73
N GLN A 99 -12.06 7.73 10.86
CA GLN A 99 -12.64 8.95 11.43
C GLN A 99 -13.93 8.66 12.19
N GLY A 100 -13.90 8.87 13.51
CA GLY A 100 -15.01 8.66 14.43
C GLY A 100 -15.51 7.21 14.40
N LYS A 101 -16.61 7.00 13.68
CA LYS A 101 -17.24 5.69 13.49
C LYS A 101 -17.10 5.14 12.08
N TYR A 102 -16.20 5.71 11.28
CA TYR A 102 -15.97 5.29 9.91
C TYR A 102 -14.57 4.73 9.73
N ALA A 103 -14.46 3.67 8.93
CA ALA A 103 -13.22 3.22 8.33
C ALA A 103 -13.28 3.50 6.82
N PHE A 104 -12.17 3.98 6.27
CA PHE A 104 -11.96 4.27 4.86
C PHE A 104 -10.95 3.26 4.36
N ALA A 105 -11.34 2.44 3.39
CA ALA A 105 -10.53 1.35 2.88
C ALA A 105 -10.17 1.61 1.43
N GLY A 106 -8.88 1.75 1.16
CA GLY A 106 -8.32 1.85 -0.18
C GLY A 106 -8.49 0.54 -0.95
N ASN A 107 -8.56 0.67 -2.27
CA ASN A 107 -8.60 -0.43 -3.21
C ASN A 107 -8.04 0.06 -4.55
N TYR A 108 -7.34 -0.76 -5.32
CA TYR A 108 -6.75 -0.34 -6.60
C TYR A 108 -7.79 0.18 -7.62
N ASP A 109 -9.07 -0.17 -7.44
CA ASP A 109 -10.19 0.37 -8.22
C ASP A 109 -10.84 1.64 -7.62
N GLY A 110 -10.50 2.03 -6.39
CA GLY A 110 -10.97 3.26 -5.73
C GLY A 110 -10.97 3.16 -4.20
N PHE A 111 -12.11 3.33 -3.55
CA PHE A 111 -12.20 3.14 -2.10
C PHE A 111 -13.61 2.83 -1.60
N ARG A 112 -13.69 2.28 -0.40
CA ARG A 112 -14.93 1.96 0.31
C ARG A 112 -14.97 2.64 1.67
N ILE A 113 -16.14 3.14 2.05
CA ILE A 113 -16.39 3.73 3.37
C ILE A 113 -17.29 2.77 4.16
N PHE A 114 -16.85 2.39 5.35
CA PHE A 114 -17.60 1.55 6.28
C PHE A 114 -18.06 2.35 7.50
N ASP A 115 -19.30 2.18 7.93
CA ASP A 115 -19.75 2.51 9.29
C ASP A 115 -19.39 1.34 10.20
N ILE A 116 -18.47 1.58 11.12
CA ILE A 116 -17.92 0.65 12.11
C ILE A 116 -18.48 0.91 13.52
N SER A 117 -19.60 1.65 13.65
CA SER A 117 -20.25 1.87 14.96
C SER A 117 -20.71 0.59 15.64
N ASN A 118 -21.03 -0.44 14.86
CA ASN A 118 -21.18 -1.81 15.35
C ASN A 118 -20.08 -2.70 14.74
N PRO A 119 -19.01 -3.00 15.48
CA PRO A 119 -17.87 -3.77 14.98
C PRO A 119 -18.22 -5.23 14.65
N LYS A 120 -19.33 -5.77 15.18
CA LYS A 120 -19.84 -7.11 14.82
C LYS A 120 -20.66 -7.12 13.54
N ALA A 121 -21.05 -5.96 13.04
CA ALA A 121 -21.78 -5.84 11.78
C ALA A 121 -21.47 -4.49 11.09
N PRO A 122 -20.22 -4.28 10.63
CA PRO A 122 -19.89 -3.10 9.84
C PRO A 122 -20.77 -3.00 8.60
N LYS A 123 -21.06 -1.78 8.15
CA LYS A 123 -21.91 -1.55 6.99
C LYS A 123 -21.23 -0.64 5.99
N THR A 124 -21.34 -0.99 4.71
CA THR A 124 -20.90 -0.09 3.65
C THR A 124 -21.78 1.13 3.56
N VAL A 125 -21.15 2.29 3.55
CA VAL A 125 -21.78 3.61 3.43
C VAL A 125 -21.68 4.10 1.99
N ALA A 126 -20.51 3.96 1.39
CA ALA A 126 -20.22 4.34 0.02
C ALA A 126 -19.15 3.42 -0.59
N GLN A 127 -19.20 3.26 -1.90
CA GLN A 127 -18.15 2.67 -2.73
C GLN A 127 -17.92 3.64 -3.89
N VAL A 128 -16.68 4.07 -4.06
CA VAL A 128 -16.29 5.04 -5.09
C VAL A 128 -15.33 4.34 -6.03
N LEU A 129 -15.76 4.17 -7.29
CA LEU A 129 -14.90 3.70 -8.37
C LEU A 129 -14.05 4.87 -8.84
N CYS A 130 -12.74 4.79 -8.59
CA CYS A 130 -11.73 5.73 -9.05
C CYS A 130 -10.42 4.97 -9.28
N PRO A 131 -10.28 4.27 -10.42
CA PRO A 131 -9.10 3.47 -10.68
C PRO A 131 -7.84 4.34 -10.78
N GLY A 132 -6.74 3.79 -10.31
CA GLY A 132 -5.47 4.50 -10.22
C GLY A 132 -4.57 3.82 -9.21
N SER A 133 -4.09 2.62 -9.53
CA SER A 133 -3.47 1.65 -8.63
C SER A 133 -2.51 2.21 -7.58
N GLN A 134 -2.41 1.38 -6.55
CA GLN A 134 -2.24 1.63 -5.13
C GLN A 134 -3.46 2.20 -4.40
N ASN A 135 -3.91 3.41 -4.71
CA ASN A 135 -5.09 4.00 -4.06
C ASN A 135 -5.05 3.94 -2.52
N ASP A 136 -3.85 4.03 -1.94
CA ASP A 136 -3.68 4.27 -0.50
C ASP A 136 -4.42 5.54 -0.09
N ILE A 137 -4.89 5.54 1.15
CA ILE A 137 -5.92 6.48 1.61
C ILE A 137 -5.57 7.11 2.95
N SER A 138 -5.79 8.42 3.05
CA SER A 138 -5.78 9.16 4.31
C SER A 138 -6.97 10.11 4.39
N VAL A 139 -7.34 10.53 5.60
CA VAL A 139 -8.39 11.51 5.85
C VAL A 139 -7.90 12.64 6.76
N SER A 140 -8.38 13.87 6.53
CA SER A 140 -8.22 14.95 7.49
C SER A 140 -9.41 15.90 7.49
N GLY A 141 -10.22 15.83 8.55
CA GLY A 141 -11.48 16.57 8.62
C GLY A 141 -12.43 16.13 7.50
N ASP A 142 -12.94 17.07 6.71
CA ASP A 142 -13.84 16.74 5.59
C ASP A 142 -13.09 16.39 4.29
N LEU A 143 -11.79 16.14 4.33
CA LEU A 143 -11.00 15.77 3.15
C LEU A 143 -10.51 14.32 3.23
N LEU A 144 -10.52 13.65 2.08
CA LEU A 144 -9.90 12.35 1.83
C LEU A 144 -8.87 12.50 0.72
N PHE A 145 -7.72 11.88 0.92
CA PHE A 145 -6.57 11.89 0.02
C PHE A 145 -6.41 10.48 -0.52
N LEU A 146 -6.29 10.35 -1.84
CA LEU A 146 -6.20 9.08 -2.54
C LEU A 146 -5.00 9.11 -3.48
N SER A 147 -4.05 8.23 -3.22
CA SER A 147 -2.88 7.98 -4.08
C SER A 147 -3.30 7.52 -5.48
N THR A 148 -2.53 7.84 -6.50
CA THR A 148 -2.64 7.26 -7.84
C THR A 148 -1.24 7.03 -8.39
N ASP A 149 -0.83 5.78 -8.44
CA ASP A 149 0.50 5.29 -8.86
C ASP A 149 0.40 4.39 -10.10
N SER A 150 -0.45 4.82 -11.03
CA SER A 150 -0.54 4.20 -12.35
C SER A 150 -0.87 5.29 -13.34
N SER A 151 -0.13 5.31 -14.45
CA SER A 151 -0.34 6.28 -15.51
C SER A 151 -1.77 6.19 -16.13
N ARG A 152 -2.49 7.31 -16.11
CA ARG A 152 -3.89 7.45 -16.56
C ARG A 152 -4.04 8.42 -17.73
N SER A 153 -5.10 8.28 -18.51
CA SER A 153 -5.44 9.19 -19.62
C SER A 153 -5.70 10.65 -19.21
N ASP A 154 -6.16 10.85 -17.97
CA ASP A 154 -6.48 12.14 -17.36
C ASP A 154 -6.65 11.95 -15.84
N ASN A 155 -6.93 13.04 -15.11
CA ASN A 155 -7.08 13.00 -13.65
C ASN A 155 -8.45 12.52 -13.15
N SER A 156 -9.41 12.23 -14.03
CA SER A 156 -10.75 11.84 -13.62
C SER A 156 -10.80 10.38 -13.12
N CYS A 157 -11.82 10.07 -12.34
CA CYS A 157 -12.15 8.68 -11.95
C CYS A 157 -12.70 7.84 -13.11
N ALA A 158 -12.97 8.44 -14.28
CA ALA A 158 -13.38 7.76 -15.49
C ALA A 158 -12.21 7.53 -16.47
N SER A 159 -10.99 7.95 -16.09
CA SER A 159 -9.78 7.76 -16.87
C SER A 159 -9.53 6.29 -17.18
N THR A 160 -8.78 6.03 -18.25
CA THR A 160 -8.30 4.69 -18.62
C THR A 160 -6.81 4.59 -18.42
N THR A 161 -6.28 3.36 -18.27
CA THR A 161 -4.83 3.13 -18.23
C THR A 161 -4.17 3.67 -19.51
N GLN A 162 -3.06 4.39 -19.35
CA GLN A 162 -2.23 4.93 -20.43
C GLN A 162 -0.76 4.62 -20.13
N PRO A 163 0.11 4.37 -21.12
CA PRO A 163 1.51 4.07 -20.84
C PRO A 163 2.24 5.24 -20.16
N ALA A 164 3.09 4.94 -19.16
CA ALA A 164 3.95 5.93 -18.51
C ALA A 164 4.96 6.60 -19.47
N THR A 165 5.18 6.06 -20.67
CA THR A 165 6.00 6.69 -21.71
C THR A 165 5.26 7.80 -22.47
N GLU A 166 3.95 7.95 -22.30
CA GLU A 166 3.17 9.00 -22.94
C GLU A 166 3.14 10.27 -22.08
N LYS A 167 3.59 11.40 -22.65
CA LYS A 167 3.73 12.68 -21.92
C LYS A 167 2.40 13.26 -21.42
N SER A 168 1.28 12.85 -22.00
CA SER A 168 -0.05 13.28 -21.57
C SER A 168 -0.61 12.45 -20.43
N SER A 169 0.04 11.35 -20.06
CA SER A 169 -0.38 10.50 -18.95
C SER A 169 -0.36 11.30 -17.65
N TRP A 170 -1.30 11.00 -16.77
CA TRP A 170 -1.48 11.65 -15.49
C TRP A 170 -1.38 10.63 -14.36
N GLU A 171 -0.70 10.99 -13.29
CA GLU A 171 -0.59 10.28 -12.02
C GLU A 171 -0.32 11.27 -10.89
N GLY A 172 -0.52 10.85 -9.64
CA GLY A 172 -0.32 11.70 -8.47
C GLY A 172 -1.44 11.60 -7.44
N MET A 173 -1.87 12.72 -6.89
CA MET A 173 -2.78 12.77 -5.73
C MET A 173 -4.17 13.24 -6.11
N LYS A 174 -5.21 12.54 -5.65
CA LYS A 174 -6.62 12.97 -5.76
C LYS A 174 -7.15 13.37 -4.38
N VAL A 175 -7.98 14.39 -4.34
CA VAL A 175 -8.61 14.88 -3.11
C VAL A 175 -10.13 14.89 -3.25
N PHE A 176 -10.80 14.35 -2.24
CA PHE A 176 -12.26 14.28 -2.14
C PHE A 176 -12.75 15.04 -0.92
N ASP A 177 -13.85 15.78 -1.07
CA ASP A 177 -14.68 16.24 0.03
C ASP A 177 -15.58 15.07 0.50
N ILE A 178 -15.41 14.69 1.75
CA ILE A 178 -16.15 13.63 2.44
C ILE A 178 -17.04 14.17 3.54
N SER A 179 -17.45 15.45 3.53
CA SER A 179 -18.41 16.02 4.49
C SER A 179 -19.70 15.19 4.57
N ASP A 180 -20.22 14.74 3.43
CA ASP A 180 -21.21 13.67 3.31
C ASP A 180 -20.54 12.34 2.92
N LYS A 181 -20.44 11.44 3.88
CA LYS A 181 -19.75 10.14 3.75
C LYS A 181 -20.47 9.19 2.78
N LYS A 182 -21.74 9.46 2.45
CA LYS A 182 -22.50 8.71 1.45
C LYS A 182 -22.26 9.19 0.03
N ASN A 183 -21.81 10.44 -0.13
CA ASN A 183 -21.60 11.07 -1.42
C ASN A 183 -20.25 11.83 -1.46
N PRO A 184 -19.10 11.12 -1.39
CA PRO A 184 -17.80 11.75 -1.58
C PRO A 184 -17.73 12.51 -2.91
N LYS A 185 -17.17 13.72 -2.89
CA LYS A 185 -17.06 14.58 -4.07
C LYS A 185 -15.60 14.81 -4.42
N TYR A 186 -15.22 14.52 -5.65
CA TYR A 186 -13.90 14.87 -6.17
C TYR A 186 -13.74 16.39 -6.24
N VAL A 187 -12.71 16.95 -5.59
CA VAL A 187 -12.51 18.41 -5.49
C VAL A 187 -11.17 18.91 -6.01
N ALA A 188 -10.14 18.06 -6.05
CA ALA A 188 -8.84 18.44 -6.59
C ALA A 188 -8.04 17.22 -7.07
N ALA A 189 -7.08 17.48 -7.95
CA ALA A 189 -5.96 16.59 -8.23
C ALA A 189 -4.67 17.40 -8.31
N VAL A 190 -3.58 16.76 -7.94
CA VAL A 190 -2.23 17.30 -8.07
C VAL A 190 -1.39 16.26 -8.76
N GLU A 191 -0.89 16.60 -9.94
CA GLU A 191 0.06 15.78 -10.68
C GLU A 191 1.43 15.80 -9.99
N THR A 192 2.11 14.67 -9.97
CA THR A 192 3.49 14.50 -9.49
C THR A 192 4.31 13.79 -10.56
N ALA A 193 5.63 13.95 -10.54
CA ALA A 193 6.48 13.46 -11.62
C ALA A 193 6.57 11.92 -11.71
N CYS A 194 6.35 11.22 -10.59
CA CYS A 194 6.48 9.77 -10.44
C CYS A 194 5.26 9.16 -9.76
N GLY A 195 4.07 9.75 -9.98
CA GLY A 195 2.86 9.28 -9.34
C GLY A 195 2.87 9.46 -7.83
N SER A 196 2.00 8.72 -7.17
CA SER A 196 1.85 8.72 -5.73
C SER A 196 1.61 7.29 -5.30
N HIS A 197 2.70 6.59 -4.98
CA HIS A 197 2.68 5.23 -4.45
C HIS A 197 1.92 5.24 -3.11
N THR A 198 2.57 5.69 -2.06
CA THR A 198 1.92 6.00 -0.79
C THR A 198 1.99 7.49 -0.49
N HIS A 199 1.29 7.89 0.56
CA HIS A 199 1.37 9.26 1.04
C HIS A 199 1.19 9.35 2.54
N THR A 200 1.69 10.45 3.11
CA THR A 200 1.56 10.72 4.54
C THR A 200 1.16 12.15 4.77
N LEU A 201 0.19 12.37 5.65
CA LEU A 201 -0.26 13.71 6.00
C LEU A 201 0.64 14.31 7.07
N VAL A 202 1.06 15.57 6.85
CA VAL A 202 1.67 16.44 7.87
C VAL A 202 0.67 17.57 8.14
N PRO A 203 -0.29 17.34 9.05
CA PRO A 203 -1.41 18.26 9.24
C PRO A 203 -0.97 19.53 9.98
N GLU A 204 -1.39 20.68 9.47
CA GLU A 204 -1.35 21.96 10.18
C GLU A 204 -2.76 22.52 10.37
N LYS A 205 -2.85 23.64 11.10
CA LYS A 205 -4.12 24.34 11.38
C LYS A 205 -4.82 24.83 10.12
N LYS A 206 -4.09 25.41 9.16
CA LYS A 206 -4.67 26.02 7.94
C LYS A 206 -4.56 25.12 6.71
N ASN A 207 -3.52 24.30 6.67
CA ASN A 207 -3.17 23.47 5.53
C ASN A 207 -2.99 22.03 6.00
N VAL A 208 -3.08 21.09 5.07
CA VAL A 208 -2.53 19.75 5.21
C VAL A 208 -1.39 19.67 4.21
N TYR A 209 -0.18 19.42 4.67
CA TYR A 209 0.88 19.01 3.77
C TYR A 209 0.78 17.51 3.55
N VAL A 210 1.14 17.06 2.35
CA VAL A 210 1.17 15.65 1.99
C VAL A 210 2.56 15.35 1.47
N TYR A 211 3.23 14.40 2.10
CA TYR A 211 4.44 13.80 1.58
C TYR A 211 4.05 12.64 0.71
N VAL A 212 4.34 12.76 -0.58
CA VAL A 212 4.09 11.72 -1.56
C VAL A 212 5.36 10.89 -1.69
N SER A 213 5.22 9.62 -1.37
CA SER A 213 6.23 8.59 -1.56
C SER A 213 6.05 8.00 -2.95
N SER A 214 7.12 7.96 -3.72
CA SER A 214 7.13 7.44 -5.09
C SER A 214 8.54 6.98 -5.44
N TYR A 215 8.63 6.02 -6.35
CA TYR A 215 9.90 5.43 -6.79
C TYR A 215 9.76 4.86 -8.22
N SER A 216 10.71 4.03 -8.66
CA SER A 216 10.77 3.45 -10.02
C SER A 216 10.99 4.45 -11.17
N PRO A 217 11.92 5.42 -11.06
CA PRO A 217 12.24 6.28 -12.18
C PRO A 217 12.82 5.52 -13.37
N SER A 218 12.53 5.98 -14.58
CA SER A 218 13.07 5.43 -15.81
C SER A 218 13.48 6.51 -16.79
N ALA A 219 14.65 6.34 -17.42
CA ALA A 219 15.10 7.22 -18.48
C ALA A 219 14.15 7.26 -19.69
N THR A 220 13.24 6.29 -19.81
CA THR A 220 12.22 6.24 -20.87
C THR A 220 10.95 7.02 -20.55
N PHE A 221 10.72 7.40 -19.29
CA PHE A 221 9.50 8.10 -18.88
C PHE A 221 9.68 9.60 -19.03
N PRO A 222 8.76 10.33 -19.67
CA PRO A 222 8.94 11.76 -19.93
C PRO A 222 8.87 12.64 -18.66
N ASP A 223 8.35 12.10 -17.55
CA ASP A 223 8.19 12.78 -16.26
C ASP A 223 9.13 12.19 -15.19
N CYS A 224 8.95 10.91 -14.84
CA CYS A 224 9.69 10.24 -13.77
C CYS A 224 11.12 9.82 -14.20
N GLN A 225 12.02 10.79 -14.34
CA GLN A 225 13.41 10.58 -14.77
C GLN A 225 14.36 10.31 -13.57
N PRO A 226 15.38 9.46 -13.72
CA PRO A 226 16.38 9.23 -12.69
C PRO A 226 17.42 10.37 -12.60
N PRO A 227 17.99 10.65 -11.42
CA PRO A 227 17.58 10.09 -10.14
C PRO A 227 16.31 10.77 -9.60
N HIS A 228 15.48 10.03 -8.86
CA HIS A 228 14.30 10.61 -8.20
C HIS A 228 14.65 11.08 -6.78
N ASP A 229 15.15 10.19 -5.91
CA ASP A 229 15.83 10.47 -4.61
C ASP A 229 15.15 11.39 -3.59
N GLY A 230 13.92 11.81 -3.88
CA GLY A 230 13.21 12.83 -3.15
C GLY A 230 11.77 12.44 -2.91
N ILE A 231 11.01 13.43 -2.45
CA ILE A 231 9.57 13.30 -2.21
C ILE A 231 8.85 14.51 -2.79
N SER A 232 7.65 14.30 -3.30
CA SER A 232 6.81 15.45 -3.67
C SER A 232 6.09 15.97 -2.43
N VAL A 233 6.17 17.27 -2.18
CA VAL A 233 5.45 17.93 -1.08
C VAL A 233 4.28 18.70 -1.65
N ILE A 234 3.07 18.24 -1.34
CA ILE A 234 1.81 18.90 -1.73
C ILE A 234 1.28 19.70 -0.56
N LYS A 235 0.77 20.90 -0.83
CA LYS A 235 0.06 21.73 0.14
C LYS A 235 -1.41 21.81 -0.21
N VAL A 236 -2.28 21.40 0.71
CA VAL A 236 -3.74 21.45 0.55
C VAL A 236 -4.36 22.43 1.55
N PRO A 237 -4.84 23.60 1.09
CA PRO A 237 -5.54 24.53 1.97
C PRO A 237 -6.89 23.95 2.42
N ARG A 238 -7.10 23.80 3.74
CA ARG A 238 -8.32 23.14 4.27
C ARG A 238 -9.65 23.79 3.84
N LYS A 239 -9.63 25.11 3.59
CA LYS A 239 -10.81 25.90 3.17
C LYS A 239 -10.91 26.13 1.67
N ALA A 240 -9.92 25.69 0.91
CA ALA A 240 -9.83 25.85 -0.53
C ALA A 240 -9.04 24.66 -1.12
N PRO A 241 -9.54 23.41 -0.94
CA PRO A 241 -8.83 22.21 -1.39
C PRO A 241 -8.58 22.19 -2.90
N GLU A 242 -9.39 22.89 -3.69
CA GLU A 242 -9.22 23.07 -5.14
C GLU A 242 -7.92 23.81 -5.52
N LYS A 243 -7.25 24.43 -4.54
CA LYS A 243 -5.95 25.09 -4.70
C LYS A 243 -4.78 24.20 -4.25
N ALA A 244 -5.02 22.92 -4.05
CA ALA A 244 -3.96 21.95 -3.81
C ALA A 244 -2.90 22.04 -4.91
N ALA A 245 -1.63 22.06 -4.51
CA ALA A 245 -0.52 22.13 -5.45
C ALA A 245 0.74 21.53 -4.84
N MET A 246 1.62 20.99 -5.68
CA MET A 246 2.98 20.67 -5.30
C MET A 246 3.72 21.98 -4.99
N VAL A 247 4.31 22.09 -3.80
CA VAL A 247 5.03 23.28 -3.33
C VAL A 247 6.54 23.07 -3.30
N ASN A 248 6.99 21.81 -3.22
CA ASN A 248 8.41 21.50 -3.26
C ASN A 248 8.67 20.05 -3.67
N PHE A 249 9.93 19.77 -4.04
CA PHE A 249 10.48 18.44 -4.23
C PHE A 249 11.84 18.33 -3.51
N PRO A 250 11.86 18.07 -2.19
CA PRO A 250 13.10 17.91 -1.43
C PRO A 250 13.83 16.62 -1.82
N VAL A 251 15.12 16.74 -2.14
CA VAL A 251 16.02 15.59 -2.34
C VAL A 251 16.44 15.06 -0.97
N LEU A 252 16.08 13.82 -0.67
CA LEU A 252 16.38 13.16 0.60
C LEU A 252 17.76 12.48 0.57
N PHE A 253 18.18 12.02 -0.61
CA PHE A 253 19.45 11.31 -0.82
C PHE A 253 20.36 12.08 -1.79
N PRO A 254 20.96 13.20 -1.37
CA PRO A 254 21.83 13.98 -2.25
C PRO A 254 23.09 13.18 -2.64
N GLY A 255 23.33 13.01 -3.94
CA GLY A 255 24.52 12.37 -4.49
C GLY A 255 24.73 12.73 -5.96
N GLU A 256 25.88 12.33 -6.52
CA GLU A 256 26.20 12.57 -7.94
C GLU A 256 25.80 11.36 -8.80
N GLY A 257 25.41 11.63 -10.05
CA GLY A 257 25.10 10.59 -11.04
C GLY A 257 23.64 10.10 -11.01
N PRO A 258 23.31 9.07 -11.82
CA PRO A 258 21.94 8.56 -11.96
C PRO A 258 21.45 7.72 -10.77
N ASP A 259 22.34 7.45 -9.81
CA ASP A 259 22.08 6.58 -8.67
C ASP A 259 21.84 7.33 -7.36
N GLY A 260 22.08 8.65 -7.33
CA GLY A 260 21.82 9.42 -6.13
C GLY A 260 22.82 9.21 -5.00
N GLY A 261 22.41 9.60 -3.81
CA GLY A 261 23.15 9.38 -2.55
C GLY A 261 22.67 8.18 -1.74
N GLY A 262 21.69 7.43 -2.23
CA GLY A 262 21.11 6.28 -1.53
C GLY A 262 21.86 4.98 -1.83
N ASN A 263 21.36 3.89 -1.25
CA ASN A 263 21.89 2.55 -1.47
C ASN A 263 21.87 2.19 -2.97
N PRO A 264 23.02 1.81 -3.57
CA PRO A 264 23.08 1.49 -5.00
C PRO A 264 22.40 0.16 -5.36
N GLY A 265 22.04 -0.68 -4.37
CA GLY A 265 21.52 -2.02 -4.60
C GLY A 265 22.51 -2.95 -5.32
N GLY A 266 21.99 -3.98 -5.99
CA GLY A 266 22.80 -4.93 -6.76
C GLY A 266 23.45 -4.29 -8.01
N PRO A 267 24.69 -4.67 -8.38
CA PRO A 267 25.49 -5.76 -7.83
C PRO A 267 26.33 -5.40 -6.60
N THR A 268 26.39 -4.13 -6.19
CA THR A 268 27.20 -3.68 -5.04
C THR A 268 26.73 -4.31 -3.74
N ASN A 269 25.41 -4.31 -3.53
CA ASN A 269 24.72 -4.94 -2.39
C ASN A 269 23.73 -5.99 -2.94
N PRO A 270 24.18 -7.22 -3.24
CA PRO A 270 23.32 -8.25 -3.83
C PRO A 270 22.11 -8.57 -2.95
N GLY A 271 20.92 -8.58 -3.56
CA GLY A 271 19.66 -8.87 -2.85
C GLY A 271 19.02 -7.66 -2.16
N VAL A 272 19.66 -6.49 -2.21
CA VAL A 272 19.12 -5.22 -1.70
C VAL A 272 18.60 -4.38 -2.87
N SER A 273 17.46 -3.74 -2.66
CA SER A 273 16.87 -2.82 -3.63
C SER A 273 17.66 -1.52 -3.69
N LYS A 274 17.84 -0.99 -4.90
CA LYS A 274 18.41 0.34 -5.09
C LYS A 274 17.44 1.37 -4.51
N THR A 275 17.96 2.35 -3.78
CA THR A 275 17.18 3.51 -3.33
C THR A 275 16.95 4.46 -4.48
N THR A 276 15.68 4.75 -4.76
CA THR A 276 15.25 5.74 -5.77
C THR A 276 14.11 6.61 -5.26
N GLY A 277 13.83 6.58 -3.96
CA GLY A 277 12.67 7.20 -3.35
C GLY A 277 12.24 6.44 -2.11
N CYS A 278 11.39 7.07 -1.30
CA CYS A 278 10.78 6.40 -0.17
C CYS A 278 9.56 5.58 -0.61
N HIS A 279 9.40 4.39 -0.04
CA HIS A 279 8.19 3.58 -0.21
C HIS A 279 7.11 4.10 0.74
N ASP A 280 7.37 4.08 2.05
CA ASP A 280 6.52 4.73 3.05
C ASP A 280 7.29 5.73 3.90
N ILE A 281 6.55 6.73 4.35
CA ILE A 281 6.98 7.66 5.36
C ILE A 281 6.00 7.55 6.52
N THR A 282 6.52 7.62 7.75
CA THR A 282 5.70 7.81 8.93
C THR A 282 6.15 9.07 9.63
N VAL A 283 5.21 9.94 9.94
CA VAL A 283 5.45 11.20 10.63
C VAL A 283 4.91 11.14 12.04
N LEU A 284 5.61 11.81 12.95
CA LEU A 284 5.21 12.06 14.31
C LEU A 284 5.17 13.58 14.53
N PRO A 285 4.05 14.25 14.18
CA PRO A 285 3.97 15.71 14.20
C PRO A 285 4.25 16.32 15.58
N SER A 286 3.89 15.62 16.67
CA SER A 286 4.14 16.09 18.04
C SER A 286 5.63 16.22 18.40
N LYS A 287 6.53 15.67 17.58
CA LYS A 287 7.99 15.71 17.78
C LYS A 287 8.75 16.38 16.63
N ASP A 288 8.04 16.88 15.62
CA ASP A 288 8.61 17.35 14.36
C ASP A 288 9.57 16.33 13.70
N LEU A 289 9.23 15.03 13.77
CA LEU A 289 10.03 13.94 13.22
C LEU A 289 9.27 13.13 12.19
N ALA A 290 10.02 12.51 11.28
CA ALA A 290 9.55 11.50 10.37
C ALA A 290 10.60 10.40 10.19
N ALA A 291 10.14 9.19 9.90
CA ALA A 291 10.96 8.07 9.50
C ALA A 291 10.54 7.63 8.09
N GLY A 292 11.49 7.48 7.18
CA GLY A 292 11.25 7.02 5.81
C GLY A 292 11.86 5.65 5.62
N ALA A 293 11.07 4.72 5.08
CA ALA A 293 11.54 3.44 4.60
C ALA A 293 11.65 3.55 3.07
N CYS A 294 12.88 3.52 2.56
CA CYS A 294 13.19 4.03 1.23
C CYS A 294 13.88 3.01 0.35
N MET A 295 13.25 1.83 0.25
CA MET A 295 13.68 0.67 -0.51
C MET A 295 15.03 0.09 -0.08
N GLY A 296 16.14 0.80 -0.24
CA GLY A 296 17.47 0.35 0.20
C GLY A 296 17.94 0.96 1.52
N ASP A 297 17.23 1.97 2.02
CA ASP A 297 17.61 2.77 3.18
C ASP A 297 16.47 2.97 4.18
N GLY A 298 16.82 3.04 5.46
CA GLY A 298 15.99 3.64 6.50
C GLY A 298 16.51 5.02 6.87
N ILE A 299 15.65 6.03 6.90
CA ILE A 299 16.03 7.40 7.27
C ILE A 299 15.21 7.94 8.43
N LEU A 300 15.84 8.83 9.21
CA LEU A 300 15.18 9.70 10.18
C LEU A 300 15.34 11.14 9.71
N PHE A 301 14.27 11.92 9.69
CA PHE A 301 14.30 13.30 9.23
C PHE A 301 13.39 14.24 10.02
N SER A 302 13.72 15.53 9.99
CA SER A 302 12.96 16.61 10.63
C SER A 302 11.87 17.12 9.71
N ILE A 303 10.68 17.39 10.27
CA ILE A 303 9.53 17.99 9.57
C ILE A 303 9.11 19.34 10.17
N LYS A 304 10.01 20.00 10.93
CA LYS A 304 9.79 21.34 11.50
C LYS A 304 9.35 22.38 10.47
N ASP A 305 9.91 22.27 9.27
CA ASP A 305 9.41 22.95 8.09
C ASP A 305 8.83 21.87 7.17
N PRO A 306 7.49 21.71 7.14
CA PRO A 306 6.87 20.70 6.30
C PRO A 306 7.21 20.86 4.82
N GLU A 307 7.47 22.07 4.33
CA GLU A 307 7.84 22.29 2.92
C GLU A 307 9.28 21.89 2.61
N ASN A 308 10.15 21.85 3.63
CA ASN A 308 11.58 21.59 3.50
C ASN A 308 12.08 20.59 4.58
N PRO A 309 11.63 19.31 4.55
CA PRO A 309 12.12 18.28 5.43
C PRO A 309 13.63 18.09 5.29
N LYS A 310 14.29 17.70 6.38
CA LYS A 310 15.74 17.56 6.45
C LYS A 310 16.16 16.23 7.06
N VAL A 311 16.88 15.40 6.31
CA VAL A 311 17.46 14.15 6.79
C VAL A 311 18.43 14.40 7.95
N ILE A 312 18.25 13.62 9.02
CA ILE A 312 19.04 13.66 10.27
C ILE A 312 20.00 12.46 10.30
N ASP A 313 19.50 11.28 9.96
CA ASP A 313 20.28 10.05 9.94
C ASP A 313 19.77 9.08 8.87
N GLN A 314 20.65 8.21 8.41
CA GLN A 314 20.41 7.19 7.40
C GLN A 314 21.11 5.91 7.85
N VAL A 315 20.43 4.78 7.67
CA VAL A 315 20.96 3.45 7.96
C VAL A 315 20.66 2.51 6.80
N GLU A 316 21.57 1.58 6.60
CA GLU A 316 21.43 0.47 5.65
C GLU A 316 21.55 -0.85 6.41
N ASP A 317 20.94 -1.89 5.86
CA ASP A 317 21.15 -3.27 6.28
C ASP A 317 21.29 -4.12 5.02
N ASN A 318 22.52 -4.22 4.54
CA ASN A 318 22.85 -4.92 3.30
C ASN A 318 22.97 -6.43 3.46
N THR A 319 22.62 -6.97 4.63
CA THR A 319 22.70 -8.41 4.93
C THR A 319 21.31 -9.01 5.01
N ASN A 320 20.40 -8.37 5.75
CA ASN A 320 19.11 -8.97 6.08
C ASN A 320 17.93 -8.29 5.37
N PHE A 321 17.99 -6.97 5.18
CA PHE A 321 16.92 -6.24 4.49
C PHE A 321 17.10 -6.30 2.97
N ALA A 322 16.00 -6.54 2.26
CA ALA A 322 15.94 -6.48 0.81
C ALA A 322 15.16 -5.26 0.32
N PHE A 323 14.09 -4.89 1.02
CA PHE A 323 13.21 -3.78 0.66
C PHE A 323 12.67 -3.09 1.92
N TRP A 324 13.23 -1.94 2.27
CA TRP A 324 12.74 -1.06 3.33
C TRP A 324 11.36 -0.50 2.93
N HIS A 325 10.33 -1.05 3.53
CA HIS A 325 8.94 -0.86 3.13
C HIS A 325 8.22 0.20 3.96
N SER A 326 8.13 0.00 5.28
CA SER A 326 7.39 0.86 6.20
C SER A 326 8.14 1.16 7.48
N ALA A 327 7.69 2.19 8.22
CA ALA A 327 8.27 2.61 9.48
C ALA A 327 7.19 2.84 10.54
N THR A 328 7.50 2.66 11.83
CA THR A 328 6.58 2.98 12.93
C THR A 328 7.38 3.41 14.15
N PHE A 329 7.18 4.65 14.62
CA PHE A 329 7.73 5.07 15.91
C PHE A 329 7.02 4.35 17.04
N ASN A 330 7.72 4.13 18.15
CA ASN A 330 7.04 3.84 19.41
C ASN A 330 6.48 5.13 20.05
N GLN A 331 5.66 4.98 21.09
CA GLN A 331 4.97 6.10 21.74
C GLN A 331 5.90 7.18 22.30
N LYS A 332 7.11 6.79 22.73
CA LYS A 332 8.09 7.71 23.32
C LYS A 332 8.94 8.43 22.27
N ALA A 333 8.85 8.03 21.00
CA ALA A 333 9.75 8.46 19.94
C ALA A 333 11.24 8.21 20.27
N ASP A 334 11.52 7.12 20.99
CA ASP A 334 12.87 6.64 21.29
C ASP A 334 13.21 5.34 20.55
N LYS A 335 12.27 4.81 19.75
CA LYS A 335 12.45 3.67 18.84
C LYS A 335 11.72 3.91 17.51
N VAL A 336 12.24 3.30 16.44
CA VAL A 336 11.55 3.10 15.17
C VAL A 336 11.62 1.61 14.83
N VAL A 337 10.50 1.05 14.40
CA VAL A 337 10.45 -0.24 13.73
C VAL A 337 10.43 0.04 12.23
N PHE A 338 11.35 -0.55 11.49
CA PHE A 338 11.32 -0.58 10.02
C PHE A 338 10.97 -1.98 9.55
N THR A 339 10.30 -2.09 8.42
CA THR A 339 9.81 -3.36 7.88
C THR A 339 10.54 -3.73 6.60
N ASP A 340 11.03 -4.96 6.49
CA ASP A 340 11.58 -5.53 5.24
C ASP A 340 10.51 -6.30 4.48
N GLU A 341 10.11 -5.80 3.32
CA GLU A 341 9.18 -6.49 2.41
C GLU A 341 9.93 -7.34 1.37
N LEU A 342 10.76 -8.25 1.88
CA LEU A 342 11.45 -9.25 1.08
C LEU A 342 10.51 -9.93 0.07
N GLY A 343 10.91 -9.94 -1.20
CA GLY A 343 10.13 -10.53 -2.27
C GLY A 343 8.94 -9.69 -2.75
N GLY A 344 8.87 -8.40 -2.35
CA GLY A 344 7.89 -7.44 -2.83
C GLY A 344 6.45 -7.86 -2.52
N GLY A 345 6.24 -8.44 -1.34
CA GLY A 345 4.92 -8.90 -0.88
C GLY A 345 4.38 -10.14 -1.57
N GLY A 346 4.98 -10.61 -2.67
CA GLY A 346 4.48 -11.74 -3.46
C GLY A 346 5.14 -13.09 -3.18
N ALA A 347 6.30 -13.10 -2.53
CA ALA A 347 7.06 -14.32 -2.29
C ALA A 347 6.69 -15.02 -0.97
N ALA A 348 6.89 -16.33 -0.92
CA ALA A 348 6.81 -17.10 0.31
C ALA A 348 8.09 -16.93 1.13
N THR A 349 8.06 -16.08 2.16
CA THR A 349 9.25 -15.78 2.97
C THR A 349 9.17 -16.23 4.42
N CYS A 350 8.00 -16.69 4.90
CA CYS A 350 7.83 -17.20 6.27
C CYS A 350 8.12 -18.71 6.37
N ASN A 351 9.27 -19.14 5.84
CA ASN A 351 9.71 -20.53 5.84
C ASN A 351 11.14 -20.68 6.40
N GLU A 352 11.56 -21.92 6.65
CA GLU A 352 12.86 -22.23 7.25
C GLU A 352 14.03 -21.75 6.39
N ALA A 353 13.89 -21.78 5.06
CA ALA A 353 14.94 -21.40 4.13
C ALA A 353 15.30 -19.90 4.20
N VAL A 354 14.31 -19.03 4.46
CA VAL A 354 14.54 -17.59 4.65
C VAL A 354 15.02 -17.26 6.06
N GLY A 355 14.54 -18.00 7.06
CA GLY A 355 14.94 -17.82 8.44
C GLY A 355 14.28 -16.61 9.13
N PRO A 356 14.70 -16.31 10.38
CA PRO A 356 14.02 -15.35 11.24
C PRO A 356 14.40 -13.88 11.00
N ASP A 357 15.54 -13.61 10.37
CA ASP A 357 16.11 -12.25 10.30
C ASP A 357 15.80 -11.51 9.00
N ARG A 358 15.29 -12.21 7.97
CA ARG A 358 14.98 -11.65 6.64
C ARG A 358 13.48 -11.62 6.39
N GLY A 359 12.96 -10.62 5.66
CA GLY A 359 11.52 -10.41 5.55
C GLY A 359 10.88 -10.13 6.91
N ALA A 360 11.63 -9.43 7.77
CA ALA A 360 11.38 -9.22 9.18
C ALA A 360 11.30 -7.72 9.49
N ASP A 361 10.80 -7.38 10.67
CA ASP A 361 10.95 -6.04 11.20
C ASP A 361 12.32 -5.84 11.83
N GLY A 362 12.94 -4.68 11.59
CA GLY A 362 14.15 -4.22 12.25
C GLY A 362 13.83 -3.16 13.30
N ILE A 363 14.23 -3.40 14.54
CA ILE A 363 14.00 -2.48 15.66
C ILE A 363 15.24 -1.61 15.88
N TYR A 364 15.07 -0.30 15.75
CA TYR A 364 16.14 0.69 15.93
C TYR A 364 15.81 1.59 17.12
N ALA A 365 16.78 1.82 18.00
CA ALA A 365 16.69 2.87 19.00
C ALA A 365 17.08 4.21 18.40
N ILE A 366 16.38 5.27 18.77
CA ILE A 366 16.76 6.65 18.47
C ILE A 366 17.56 7.19 19.65
N VAL A 367 18.87 7.34 19.47
CA VAL A 367 19.77 7.92 20.48
C VAL A 367 20.16 9.34 20.10
N GLY A 368 20.60 10.16 21.06
CA GLY A 368 20.94 11.56 20.80
C GLY A 368 19.73 12.50 20.80
N LYS A 369 19.91 13.75 20.35
CA LYS A 369 18.89 14.81 20.38
C LYS A 369 19.03 15.75 19.18
N GLY A 370 17.92 16.37 18.79
CA GLY A 370 17.89 17.30 17.66
C GLY A 370 18.40 16.65 16.38
N ASP A 371 19.31 17.35 15.70
CA ASP A 371 19.96 16.92 14.46
C ASP A 371 21.14 15.96 14.70
N HIS A 372 21.44 15.63 15.97
CA HIS A 372 22.44 14.63 16.34
C HIS A 372 21.82 13.30 16.72
N ARG A 373 20.54 13.09 16.39
CA ARG A 373 19.90 11.79 16.60
C ARG A 373 20.53 10.75 15.68
N LYS A 374 20.62 9.52 16.17
CA LYS A 374 21.11 8.36 15.43
C LYS A 374 20.20 7.16 15.61
N LEU A 375 20.01 6.41 14.53
CA LEU A 375 19.35 5.11 14.53
C LEU A 375 20.38 4.03 14.90
N VAL A 376 20.08 3.25 15.93
CA VAL A 376 20.96 2.17 16.41
C VAL A 376 20.17 0.87 16.44
N PHE A 377 20.52 -0.06 15.56
CA PHE A 377 19.91 -1.38 15.48
C PHE A 377 19.93 -2.11 16.82
N LYS A 378 18.86 -2.85 17.11
CA LYS A 378 18.68 -3.62 18.36
C LYS A 378 18.39 -5.08 18.11
N ASN A 379 17.37 -5.40 17.32
CA ASN A 379 16.96 -6.77 17.05
C ASN A 379 16.01 -6.84 15.87
N TYR A 380 15.80 -8.04 15.35
CA TYR A 380 14.72 -8.33 14.41
C TYR A 380 13.49 -8.90 15.12
N PHE A 381 12.33 -8.73 14.50
CA PHE A 381 11.11 -9.47 14.81
C PHE A 381 10.53 -10.06 13.54
N LYS A 382 10.27 -11.37 13.57
CA LYS A 382 9.49 -12.07 12.56
C LYS A 382 8.48 -12.95 13.26
N ILE A 383 7.31 -13.13 12.65
CA ILE A 383 6.32 -14.06 13.19
C ILE A 383 6.95 -15.45 13.34
N PRO A 384 6.69 -16.16 14.46
CA PRO A 384 7.25 -17.50 14.69
C PRO A 384 6.53 -18.59 13.89
N ARG A 385 5.43 -18.22 13.21
CA ARG A 385 4.54 -19.13 12.49
C ARG A 385 5.10 -19.43 11.11
N HIS A 386 5.19 -20.71 10.78
CA HIS A 386 5.60 -21.20 9.47
C HIS A 386 4.43 -21.13 8.48
N GLN A 387 4.69 -20.76 7.24
CA GLN A 387 3.72 -20.73 6.14
C GLN A 387 4.22 -21.58 4.97
N ALA A 388 3.29 -22.09 4.16
CA ALA A 388 3.65 -22.86 2.98
C ALA A 388 4.29 -22.02 1.87
N ASP A 389 5.01 -22.67 0.97
CA ASP A 389 5.55 -22.01 -0.24
C ASP A 389 4.48 -21.52 -1.22
N THR A 390 3.22 -21.91 -1.01
CA THR A 390 2.02 -21.39 -1.71
C THR A 390 1.51 -20.07 -1.15
N GLU A 391 2.09 -19.59 -0.05
CA GLU A 391 1.62 -18.42 0.69
C GLU A 391 2.63 -17.29 0.63
N ASN A 392 2.21 -16.15 0.08
CA ASN A 392 3.01 -14.95 0.22
C ASN A 392 2.95 -14.48 1.68
N CYS A 393 4.10 -14.28 2.29
CA CYS A 393 4.18 -13.89 3.70
C CYS A 393 5.44 -13.11 3.94
N VAL A 394 5.29 -11.90 4.48
CA VAL A 394 6.37 -10.98 4.84
C VAL A 394 5.80 -9.88 5.74
N ALA A 395 6.65 -9.24 6.54
CA ALA A 395 6.25 -8.10 7.37
C ALA A 395 5.66 -6.97 6.50
N HIS A 396 4.58 -6.35 6.95
CA HIS A 396 3.92 -5.25 6.24
C HIS A 396 3.28 -4.25 7.24
N ASN A 397 2.37 -3.41 6.77
CA ASN A 397 1.81 -2.28 7.53
C ASN A 397 1.11 -2.66 8.84
N GLY A 398 1.38 -1.89 9.89
CA GLY A 398 0.77 -2.05 11.21
C GLY A 398 0.73 -0.77 12.04
N SER A 399 0.10 -0.82 13.20
CA SER A 399 -0.03 0.31 14.11
C SER A 399 0.25 -0.06 15.56
N LEU A 400 0.65 0.92 16.35
CA LEU A 400 0.73 0.76 17.80
C LEU A 400 -0.64 0.46 18.41
N ILE A 401 -0.65 -0.36 19.46
CA ILE A 401 -1.74 -0.46 20.42
C ILE A 401 -1.39 0.48 21.58
N PRO A 402 -2.19 1.54 21.85
CA PRO A 402 -1.80 2.62 22.75
C PRO A 402 -1.90 2.22 24.22
N VAL A 403 -0.86 1.56 24.72
CA VAL A 403 -0.72 1.18 26.13
C VAL A 403 0.40 1.99 26.77
N LYS A 404 0.05 2.81 27.77
CA LYS A 404 1.03 3.71 28.41
C LYS A 404 2.22 2.92 28.98
N GLY A 405 3.42 3.26 28.54
CA GLY A 405 4.68 2.64 29.01
C GLY A 405 4.99 1.27 28.40
N LYS A 406 4.23 0.85 27.39
CA LYS A 406 4.46 -0.37 26.62
C LYS A 406 4.59 -0.03 25.14
N ASP A 407 5.38 -0.81 24.45
CA ASP A 407 5.51 -0.75 23.00
C ASP A 407 4.93 -2.06 22.45
N ILE A 408 3.66 -2.00 22.05
CA ILE A 408 2.90 -3.13 21.50
C ILE A 408 2.34 -2.68 20.16
N MET A 409 2.41 -3.54 19.15
CA MET A 409 1.94 -3.27 17.80
C MET A 409 1.04 -4.39 17.32
N VAL A 410 0.07 -4.04 16.49
CA VAL A 410 -0.64 -4.98 15.60
C VAL A 410 -0.18 -4.72 14.18
N GLN A 411 0.01 -5.77 13.39
CA GLN A 411 0.65 -5.68 12.09
C GLN A 411 0.18 -6.76 11.13
N ALA A 412 0.11 -6.40 9.85
CA ALA A 412 -0.18 -7.33 8.76
C ALA A 412 1.08 -8.07 8.29
N TRP A 413 0.90 -9.31 7.89
CA TRP A 413 1.94 -10.23 7.42
C TRP A 413 1.52 -10.95 6.11
N TYR A 414 0.72 -10.30 5.27
CA TYR A 414 0.09 -10.92 4.09
C TYR A 414 -0.68 -12.19 4.47
N GLN A 415 -0.46 -13.35 3.83
CA GLN A 415 -1.14 -14.61 4.19
C GLN A 415 -0.71 -15.13 5.57
N GLY A 416 0.41 -14.66 6.14
CA GLY A 416 0.73 -14.85 7.57
C GLY A 416 -0.25 -14.14 8.51
N GLY A 417 -1.19 -13.37 7.96
CA GLY A 417 -2.33 -12.79 8.65
C GLY A 417 -1.98 -11.55 9.44
N VAL A 418 -2.52 -11.46 10.66
CA VAL A 418 -2.36 -10.37 11.60
C VAL A 418 -1.61 -10.87 12.82
N SER A 419 -0.51 -10.19 13.16
CA SER A 419 0.26 -10.45 14.38
C SER A 419 0.10 -9.30 15.36
N VAL A 420 -0.08 -9.63 16.64
CA VAL A 420 0.04 -8.67 17.76
C VAL A 420 1.32 -9.02 18.50
N TRP A 421 2.22 -8.08 18.67
CA TRP A 421 3.55 -8.33 19.25
C TRP A 421 4.01 -7.22 20.19
N ASP A 422 4.84 -7.58 21.17
CA ASP A 422 5.39 -6.71 22.20
C ASP A 422 6.89 -6.53 21.98
N PHE A 423 7.33 -5.28 21.83
CA PHE A 423 8.73 -4.87 21.67
C PHE A 423 9.15 -3.82 22.70
N THR A 424 8.46 -3.80 23.84
CA THR A 424 8.81 -2.97 24.99
C THR A 424 10.27 -3.19 25.38
N ASP A 425 10.70 -4.46 25.42
CA ASP A 425 12.12 -4.84 25.44
C ASP A 425 12.57 -5.14 24.01
N SER A 426 13.27 -4.18 23.39
CA SER A 426 13.77 -4.32 22.02
C SER A 426 14.74 -5.49 21.83
N SER A 427 15.32 -6.04 22.90
CA SER A 427 16.20 -7.21 22.79
C SER A 427 15.44 -8.53 22.71
N LYS A 428 14.14 -8.54 23.01
CA LYS A 428 13.30 -9.74 23.08
C LYS A 428 11.87 -9.45 22.57
N PRO A 429 11.71 -8.99 21.32
CA PRO A 429 10.39 -8.84 20.74
C PRO A 429 9.70 -10.20 20.65
N LYS A 430 8.38 -10.24 20.83
CA LYS A 430 7.62 -11.49 20.78
C LYS A 430 6.19 -11.30 20.32
N GLU A 431 5.69 -12.26 19.57
CA GLU A 431 4.27 -12.37 19.27
C GLU A 431 3.49 -12.69 20.56
N ILE A 432 2.33 -12.06 20.71
CA ILE A 432 1.46 -12.17 21.88
C ILE A 432 0.02 -12.53 21.52
N GLY A 433 -0.34 -12.48 20.24
CA GLY A 433 -1.58 -12.97 19.68
C GLY A 433 -1.52 -12.91 18.16
N TYR A 434 -2.34 -13.71 17.49
CA TYR A 434 -2.39 -13.73 16.03
C TYR A 434 -3.77 -14.11 15.52
N PHE A 435 -4.01 -13.78 14.26
CA PHE A 435 -5.12 -14.25 13.44
C PHE A 435 -4.57 -14.53 12.04
N GLU A 436 -4.90 -15.67 11.44
CA GLU A 436 -4.56 -15.95 10.05
C GLU A 436 -5.66 -16.77 9.39
N ARG A 437 -5.56 -16.83 8.06
CA ARG A 437 -6.31 -17.76 7.24
C ARG A 437 -5.26 -18.62 6.55
N GLY A 438 -5.45 -19.93 6.54
CA GLY A 438 -4.60 -20.82 5.77
C GLY A 438 -4.59 -20.47 4.28
N PRO A 439 -3.78 -21.19 3.49
CA PRO A 439 -3.44 -20.79 2.13
C PRO A 439 -4.67 -20.55 1.26
N LEU A 440 -4.61 -19.56 0.36
CA LEU A 440 -5.66 -19.35 -0.64
C LEU A 440 -5.81 -20.56 -1.57
N THR A 441 -4.70 -21.20 -1.93
CA THR A 441 -4.66 -22.42 -2.75
C THR A 441 -3.53 -23.34 -2.30
N THR A 442 -3.61 -24.62 -2.65
CA THR A 442 -2.61 -25.63 -2.23
C THR A 442 -1.61 -26.02 -3.33
N ASP A 443 -1.63 -25.32 -4.47
CA ASP A 443 -0.76 -25.64 -5.60
C ASP A 443 -0.18 -24.42 -6.33
N THR A 444 -0.63 -23.21 -5.97
CA THR A 444 -0.28 -21.98 -6.66
C THR A 444 0.08 -20.91 -5.63
N LEU A 445 1.23 -20.27 -5.81
CA LEU A 445 1.57 -19.06 -5.06
C LEU A 445 0.72 -17.90 -5.59
N GLN A 446 -0.09 -17.32 -4.71
CA GLN A 446 -0.98 -16.20 -5.03
C GLN A 446 -0.84 -15.11 -3.97
N VAL A 447 -0.94 -13.84 -4.38
CA VAL A 447 -0.94 -12.72 -3.44
C VAL A 447 -2.28 -12.68 -2.71
N GLY A 448 -2.23 -12.64 -1.38
CA GLY A 448 -3.40 -12.59 -0.52
C GLY A 448 -3.09 -12.15 0.90
N GLY A 449 -4.09 -12.28 1.76
CA GLY A 449 -3.98 -11.99 3.18
C GLY A 449 -4.06 -10.49 3.50
N ALA A 450 -3.71 -10.14 4.73
CA ALA A 450 -3.83 -8.77 5.23
C ALA A 450 -2.87 -7.81 4.53
N TRP A 451 -3.38 -6.76 3.87
CA TRP A 451 -2.55 -5.63 3.40
C TRP A 451 -2.14 -4.77 4.60
N SER A 452 -3.10 -4.26 5.36
CA SER A 452 -2.82 -3.56 6.61
C SER A 452 -3.67 -4.08 7.75
N ALA A 453 -3.20 -3.90 8.99
CA ALA A 453 -3.91 -4.29 10.19
C ALA A 453 -3.67 -3.28 11.31
N TYR A 454 -4.72 -2.56 11.71
CA TYR A 454 -4.61 -1.40 12.59
C TYR A 454 -5.54 -1.47 13.79
N TYR A 455 -5.05 -1.04 14.94
CA TYR A 455 -5.85 -0.85 16.13
C TYR A 455 -6.58 0.49 16.07
N TYR A 456 -7.91 0.46 16.16
CA TYR A 456 -8.72 1.66 16.28
C TYR A 456 -9.83 1.46 17.31
N ASN A 457 -9.78 2.23 18.39
CA ASN A 457 -10.89 2.37 19.34
C ASN A 457 -11.42 1.03 19.89
N GLY A 458 -10.53 0.11 20.29
CA GLY A 458 -10.88 -1.17 20.94
C GLY A 458 -10.95 -2.39 20.00
N TYR A 459 -10.73 -2.20 18.71
CA TYR A 459 -10.79 -3.27 17.72
C TYR A 459 -9.60 -3.18 16.78
N ILE A 460 -9.26 -4.30 16.15
CA ILE A 460 -8.29 -4.36 15.07
C ILE A 460 -9.09 -4.48 13.77
N TYR A 461 -8.74 -3.67 12.79
CA TYR A 461 -9.34 -3.70 11.45
C TYR A 461 -8.26 -4.06 10.45
N SER A 462 -8.57 -4.98 9.54
CA SER A 462 -7.65 -5.38 8.48
C SER A 462 -8.31 -5.33 7.11
N ASN A 463 -7.57 -4.89 6.11
CA ASN A 463 -8.01 -4.86 4.72
C ASN A 463 -7.33 -6.01 3.97
N ASP A 464 -7.94 -7.19 3.99
CA ASP A 464 -7.41 -8.38 3.32
C ASP A 464 -7.57 -8.24 1.80
N ILE A 465 -6.48 -8.49 1.07
CA ILE A 465 -6.33 -8.37 -0.39
C ILE A 465 -7.40 -9.18 -1.14
N ALA A 466 -7.68 -10.39 -0.65
CA ALA A 466 -8.54 -11.37 -1.31
C ALA A 466 -9.90 -11.53 -0.61
N LYS A 467 -9.92 -11.51 0.72
CA LYS A 467 -11.09 -11.86 1.55
C LYS A 467 -11.87 -10.65 2.05
N GLY A 468 -11.37 -9.42 1.90
CA GLY A 468 -12.11 -8.20 2.23
C GLY A 468 -11.79 -7.63 3.61
N PHE A 469 -12.77 -6.98 4.23
CA PHE A 469 -12.56 -6.18 5.44
C PHE A 469 -12.85 -6.98 6.71
N ASP A 470 -11.81 -7.21 7.52
CA ASP A 470 -11.89 -7.96 8.76
C ASP A 470 -11.95 -7.06 9.99
N VAL A 471 -12.74 -7.49 10.97
CA VAL A 471 -12.80 -6.89 12.30
C VAL A 471 -12.46 -7.95 13.33
N LEU A 472 -11.40 -7.69 14.10
CA LEU A 472 -10.94 -8.56 15.17
C LEU A 472 -11.07 -7.84 16.52
N LYS A 473 -11.31 -8.62 17.56
CA LYS A 473 -11.24 -8.16 18.95
C LYS A 473 -10.08 -8.85 19.65
N LEU A 474 -9.22 -8.03 20.25
CA LEU A 474 -8.15 -8.49 21.14
C LEU A 474 -8.63 -8.40 22.59
N SER A 475 -8.61 -9.52 23.31
CA SER A 475 -8.95 -9.63 24.72
C SER A 475 -7.73 -10.07 25.51
N ASP A 476 -6.86 -9.11 25.85
CA ASP A 476 -5.60 -9.37 26.52
C ASP A 476 -5.27 -8.31 27.57
N ARG A 477 -5.02 -8.76 28.81
CA ARG A 477 -4.70 -7.89 29.96
C ARG A 477 -3.54 -6.92 29.71
N ARG A 478 -2.60 -7.28 28.82
CA ARG A 478 -1.48 -6.42 28.42
C ARG A 478 -1.96 -5.22 27.61
N THR A 479 -3.08 -5.35 26.91
CA THR A 479 -3.65 -4.36 25.98
C THR A 479 -4.94 -3.72 26.45
N ASP A 480 -5.64 -4.27 27.45
CA ASP A 480 -6.88 -3.70 28.02
C ASP A 480 -6.84 -2.18 28.28
N PRO A 481 -5.73 -1.57 28.76
CA PRO A 481 -5.68 -0.12 28.95
C PRO A 481 -5.92 0.70 27.68
N ALA A 482 -5.62 0.15 26.49
CA ALA A 482 -5.77 0.82 25.21
C ALA A 482 -7.24 1.13 24.87
N GLU A 483 -8.21 0.36 25.39
CA GLU A 483 -9.64 0.60 25.13
C GLU A 483 -10.13 1.96 25.65
N ARG A 484 -9.39 2.55 26.60
CA ARG A 484 -9.65 3.86 27.20
C ARG A 484 -9.06 5.01 26.37
N VAL A 485 -8.15 4.71 25.46
CA VAL A 485 -7.57 5.68 24.54
C VAL A 485 -8.45 5.72 23.29
N ARG A 486 -9.05 6.89 23.03
CA ARG A 486 -9.94 7.08 21.89
C ARG A 486 -9.41 8.17 20.99
N THR A 487 -9.28 7.85 19.70
CA THR A 487 -8.88 8.81 18.67
C THR A 487 -10.07 9.14 17.78
N GLY A 488 -10.26 10.43 17.49
CA GLY A 488 -11.33 10.90 16.61
C GLY A 488 -11.00 10.71 15.12
N GLU A 489 -9.71 10.66 14.79
CA GLU A 489 -9.17 10.48 13.44
C GLU A 489 -7.85 9.72 13.58
N LEU A 490 -7.58 8.79 12.67
CA LEU A 490 -6.32 8.03 12.64
C LEU A 490 -5.95 7.71 11.19
N ASN A 491 -4.82 8.28 10.75
CA ASN A 491 -4.04 7.78 9.62
C ASN A 491 -2.75 7.23 10.25
N VAL A 492 -2.44 5.96 10.06
CA VAL A 492 -1.44 5.29 10.91
C VAL A 492 -0.03 5.85 10.68
N GLN A 493 0.29 6.20 9.46
CA GLN A 493 1.54 6.85 9.06
C GLN A 493 1.61 8.31 9.55
N THR A 494 0.48 8.94 9.91
CA THR A 494 0.45 10.21 10.65
C THR A 494 0.19 9.92 12.13
N GLN A 495 1.20 9.39 12.82
CA GLN A 495 1.03 8.89 14.19
C GLN A 495 0.55 10.01 15.12
N PRO A 496 -0.62 9.83 15.78
CA PRO A 496 -1.09 10.80 16.76
C PRO A 496 -0.28 10.69 18.05
N ASP A 497 -0.37 11.72 18.88
CA ASP A 497 -0.07 11.53 20.29
C ASP A 497 -1.28 10.85 20.94
N TYR A 498 -1.07 9.64 21.46
CA TYR A 498 -2.14 8.83 22.03
C TYR A 498 -2.49 9.20 23.48
N PHE A 499 -1.69 10.06 24.14
CA PHE A 499 -1.85 10.36 25.57
C PHE A 499 -1.89 11.84 25.93
N ASP A 500 -1.73 12.74 24.96
CA ASP A 500 -1.80 14.19 25.15
C ASP A 500 -3.24 14.76 25.16
#